data_AF-A0AAU9LNZ1-F1
#
_entry.id   AF-A0AAU9LNZ1-F1
#
_cell.length_a   1.000
_cell.length_b   1.000
_cell.length_c   1.000
_cell.angle_alpha   90.00
_cell.angle_beta   90.00
_cell.angle_gamma   90.00
#
_symmetry.space_group_name_H-M   'P 1'
#
loop_
_entity.id
_entity.type
_entity.pdbx_description
1 polymer ?
#
loop_
_entity_poly.entity_id
_entity_poly.type
_entity_poly.pdbx_seq_one_letter_code
_entity_poly.pdbx_strand_id
1 'polypeptide(L)'
;MFGDGKLCACKPISEPDLASFIADCVLSTDKINQILPIGGPGKALTPLEQGEMLFKLAGKKPNFIKVPIEIMDFAIGVLDFLVKIFPSMEDVAEFGKIGRYYAAESMLVYDPETKEYKAEETPSYGEDTLEDFFKRVLEEGMAGQELGEQIIF
;
A
#
# COMPACT_ATOMS: atom_id res chain seq x y z
N MET A 1 -13.15 -4.04 0.28
CA MET A 1 -12.10 -4.58 -0.61
C MET A 1 -12.50 -4.31 -2.04
N PHE A 2 -11.61 -3.76 -2.87
CA PHE A 2 -11.92 -3.48 -4.27
C PHE A 2 -11.71 -4.71 -5.15
N GLY A 3 -12.61 -4.89 -6.12
CA GLY A 3 -12.59 -6.04 -7.02
C GLY A 3 -12.65 -7.37 -6.29
N ASP A 4 -11.80 -8.31 -6.70
CA ASP A 4 -11.66 -9.61 -6.05
C ASP A 4 -10.66 -9.63 -4.88
N GLY A 5 -9.99 -8.50 -4.62
CA GLY A 5 -8.94 -8.34 -3.63
C GLY A 5 -7.53 -8.68 -4.11
N LYS A 6 -7.34 -8.93 -5.41
CA LYS A 6 -6.07 -9.32 -6.02
C LYS A 6 -5.60 -8.34 -7.10
N LEU A 7 -6.23 -7.17 -7.20
CA LEU A 7 -5.90 -6.15 -8.20
C LEU A 7 -4.48 -5.61 -8.02
N CYS A 8 -4.05 -5.42 -6.77
CA CYS A 8 -2.73 -4.94 -6.42
C CYS A 8 -2.07 -5.83 -5.36
N ALA A 9 -0.75 -5.74 -5.29
CA ALA A 9 0.05 -6.31 -4.21
C ALA A 9 1.16 -5.35 -3.79
N CYS A 10 1.63 -5.49 -2.56
CA CYS A 10 2.77 -4.74 -2.04
C CYS A 10 3.62 -5.63 -1.13
N LYS A 11 4.83 -5.16 -0.81
CA LYS A 11 5.69 -5.74 0.23
C LYS A 11 5.72 -4.76 1.42
N PRO A 12 4.82 -4.93 2.41
CA PRO A 12 4.72 -4.00 3.54
C PRO A 12 6.05 -3.90 4.28
N ILE A 13 6.50 -2.68 4.55
CA ILE A 13 7.72 -2.40 5.32
C ILE A 13 7.33 -1.68 6.61
N SER A 14 7.97 -2.03 7.73
CA SER A 14 7.73 -1.33 9.00
C SER A 14 8.37 0.06 9.00
N GLU A 15 7.86 0.96 9.84
CA GLU A 15 8.45 2.29 10.00
C GLU A 15 9.92 2.21 10.49
N PRO A 16 10.28 1.35 11.47
CA PRO A 16 11.67 1.16 11.88
C PRO A 16 12.58 0.64 10.76
N ASP A 17 12.12 -0.34 9.97
CA ASP A 17 12.91 -0.90 8.88
C ASP A 17 13.09 0.13 7.75
N LEU A 18 12.05 0.87 7.39
CA LEU A 18 12.14 1.93 6.39
C LEU A 18 13.07 3.07 6.85
N ALA A 19 12.98 3.48 8.11
CA ALA A 19 13.86 4.50 8.68
C ALA A 19 15.33 4.04 8.66
N SER A 20 15.58 2.79 9.00
CA SER A 20 16.93 2.19 8.97
C SER A 20 17.47 2.14 7.54
N PHE A 21 16.66 1.73 6.56
CA PHE A 21 17.02 1.76 5.15
C PHE A 21 17.42 3.17 4.68
N ILE A 22 16.63 4.19 5.04
CA ILE A 22 16.92 5.58 4.69
C ILE A 22 18.24 6.04 5.34
N ALA A 23 18.47 5.71 6.61
CA ALA A 23 19.70 6.05 7.31
C ALA A 23 20.93 5.39 6.65
N ASP A 24 20.82 4.11 6.27
CA ASP A 24 21.87 3.40 5.55
C ASP A 24 22.15 4.03 4.18
N CYS A 25 21.10 4.49 3.47
CA CYS A 25 21.26 5.16 2.18
C CYS A 25 22.11 6.44 2.27
N VAL A 26 21.97 7.22 3.35
CA VAL A 26 22.75 8.45 3.56
C VAL A 26 24.26 8.16 3.67
N LEU A 27 24.64 6.99 4.17
CA LEU A 27 26.04 6.60 4.37
C LEU A 27 26.66 5.90 3.15
N SER A 28 25.86 5.57 2.13
CA SER A 28 26.24 4.70 1.03
C SER A 28 26.48 5.49 -0.26
N THR A 29 27.73 5.60 -0.71
CA THR A 29 28.06 6.34 -1.95
C THR A 29 27.46 5.70 -3.21
N ASP A 30 27.24 4.39 -3.19
CA ASP A 30 26.59 3.61 -4.24
C ASP A 30 25.07 3.81 -4.32
N LYS A 31 24.47 4.64 -3.46
CA LYS A 31 23.02 4.94 -3.44
C LYS A 31 22.71 6.38 -3.82
N ILE A 32 23.74 7.19 -4.09
CA ILE A 32 23.60 8.60 -4.46
C ILE A 32 22.90 8.74 -5.81
N ASN A 33 21.95 9.69 -5.90
CA ASN A 33 21.23 10.08 -7.11
C ASN A 33 20.54 8.89 -7.84
N GLN A 34 19.94 7.98 -7.07
CA GLN A 34 19.24 6.81 -7.59
C GLN A 34 17.81 6.73 -7.08
N ILE A 35 16.97 6.07 -7.88
CA ILE A 35 15.66 5.58 -7.46
C ILE A 35 15.87 4.19 -6.90
N LEU A 36 15.45 3.98 -5.66
CA LEU A 36 15.67 2.72 -4.93
C LEU A 36 14.32 2.10 -4.58
N PRO A 37 13.80 1.17 -5.41
CA PRO A 37 12.64 0.38 -5.04
C PRO A 37 12.93 -0.42 -3.78
N ILE A 38 11.99 -0.43 -2.86
CA ILE A 38 12.15 -1.14 -1.59
C ILE A 38 10.79 -1.58 -1.06
N GLY A 39 10.77 -2.74 -0.41
CA GLY A 39 9.66 -3.22 0.40
C GLY A 39 10.18 -3.95 1.63
N GLY A 40 9.27 -4.41 2.47
CA GLY A 40 9.66 -5.16 3.66
C GLY A 40 9.95 -6.62 3.38
N PRO A 41 10.24 -7.39 4.44
CA PRO A 41 10.56 -8.80 4.32
C PRO A 41 9.35 -9.64 3.90
N GLY A 42 9.62 -10.74 3.19
CA GLY A 42 8.61 -11.68 2.74
C GLY A 42 8.14 -11.45 1.30
N LYS A 43 7.11 -12.21 0.91
CA LYS A 43 6.51 -12.14 -0.43
C LYS A 43 5.61 -10.91 -0.56
N ALA A 44 5.33 -10.50 -1.79
CA ALA A 44 4.26 -9.53 -2.05
C ALA A 44 2.91 -10.11 -1.61
N LEU A 45 2.06 -9.28 -1.01
CA LEU A 45 0.77 -9.64 -0.45
C LEU A 45 -0.33 -8.80 -1.08
N THR A 46 -1.35 -9.48 -1.58
CA THR A 46 -2.60 -8.85 -2.03
C THR A 46 -3.46 -8.43 -0.83
N PRO A 47 -4.37 -7.44 -0.96
CA PRO A 47 -5.34 -7.10 0.08
C PRO A 47 -6.14 -8.30 0.60
N LEU A 48 -6.45 -9.27 -0.28
CA LEU A 48 -7.10 -10.51 0.12
C LEU A 48 -6.24 -11.33 1.08
N GLU A 49 -4.98 -11.57 0.73
CA GLU A 49 -4.06 -12.35 1.56
C GLU A 49 -3.77 -11.67 2.90
N GLN A 50 -3.61 -10.34 2.92
CA GLN A 50 -3.44 -9.56 4.15
C GLN A 50 -4.67 -9.70 5.06
N GLY A 51 -5.87 -9.59 4.49
CA GLY A 51 -7.12 -9.77 5.22
C GLY A 51 -7.27 -11.20 5.77
N GLU A 52 -6.98 -12.22 4.95
CA GLU A 52 -7.03 -13.62 5.35
C GLU A 52 -6.06 -13.93 6.50
N MET A 53 -4.84 -13.37 6.43
CA MET A 53 -3.85 -13.44 7.50
C MET A 53 -4.40 -12.86 8.80
N LEU A 54 -4.99 -11.65 8.75
CA LEU A 54 -5.57 -11.01 9.94
C LEU A 54 -6.73 -11.83 10.53
N PHE A 55 -7.65 -12.34 9.70
CA PHE A 55 -8.74 -13.20 10.16
C PHE A 55 -8.24 -14.48 10.82
N LYS A 56 -7.22 -15.11 10.21
CA LYS A 56 -6.58 -16.32 10.75
C LYS A 56 -5.96 -16.05 12.12
N LEU A 57 -5.18 -14.98 12.25
CA LEU A 57 -4.55 -14.59 13.52
C LEU A 57 -5.59 -14.25 14.59
N ALA A 58 -6.69 -13.59 14.21
CA ALA A 58 -7.79 -13.26 15.12
C ALA A 58 -8.71 -14.44 15.46
N GLY A 59 -8.47 -15.65 14.92
CA GLY A 59 -9.31 -16.83 15.13
C GLY A 59 -10.74 -16.69 14.58
N LYS A 60 -10.93 -15.88 13.54
CA LYS A 60 -12.24 -15.57 12.96
C LYS A 60 -12.34 -16.09 11.53
N LYS A 61 -13.57 -16.40 11.09
CA LYS A 61 -13.84 -16.73 9.69
C LYS A 61 -13.70 -15.48 8.82
N PRO A 62 -13.01 -15.54 7.66
CA PRO A 62 -12.94 -14.42 6.75
C PRO A 62 -14.31 -13.92 6.34
N ASN A 63 -14.52 -12.60 6.42
CA ASN A 63 -15.73 -11.93 6.02
C ASN A 63 -15.37 -10.62 5.30
N PHE A 64 -15.51 -10.61 3.98
CA PHE A 64 -15.11 -9.49 3.14
C PHE A 64 -16.30 -8.90 2.38
N ILE A 65 -16.36 -7.57 2.34
CA ILE A 65 -17.24 -6.84 1.42
C ILE A 65 -16.41 -6.46 0.19
N LYS A 66 -16.85 -6.93 -0.97
CA LYS A 66 -16.24 -6.64 -2.27
C LYS A 66 -17.01 -5.53 -2.98
N VAL A 67 -16.27 -4.57 -3.53
CA VAL A 67 -16.80 -3.35 -4.15
C VAL A 67 -16.13 -3.19 -5.53
N PRO A 68 -16.88 -2.97 -6.61
CA PRO A 68 -16.29 -2.71 -7.94
C PRO A 68 -15.38 -1.47 -7.92
N ILE A 69 -14.25 -1.54 -8.61
CA ILE A 69 -13.27 -0.43 -8.66
C ILE A 69 -13.82 0.76 -9.46
N GLU A 70 -14.76 0.50 -10.37
CA GLU A 70 -15.46 1.47 -11.21
C GLU A 70 -16.27 2.50 -10.40
N ILE A 71 -16.58 2.19 -9.14
CA ILE A 71 -17.20 3.16 -8.23
C ILE A 71 -16.25 4.33 -7.96
N MET A 72 -14.93 4.07 -7.85
CA MET A 72 -13.93 5.14 -7.76
C MET A 72 -13.85 5.93 -9.07
N ASP A 73 -13.89 5.26 -10.23
CA ASP A 73 -13.89 5.93 -11.54
C ASP A 73 -15.07 6.88 -11.70
N PHE A 74 -16.25 6.43 -11.29
CA PHE A 74 -17.45 7.26 -11.30
C PHE A 74 -17.32 8.47 -10.37
N ALA A 75 -16.85 8.26 -9.14
CA ALA A 75 -16.65 9.33 -8.18
C ALA A 75 -15.63 10.37 -8.68
N ILE A 76 -14.49 9.93 -9.19
CA ILE A 76 -13.46 10.79 -9.80
C ILE A 76 -14.04 11.57 -10.99
N GLY A 77 -14.80 10.91 -11.88
CA GLY A 77 -15.41 11.58 -13.03
C GLY A 77 -16.41 12.67 -12.64
N VAL A 78 -17.18 12.47 -11.58
CA VAL A 78 -18.08 13.49 -11.01
C VAL A 78 -17.27 14.64 -10.41
N LEU A 79 -16.20 14.35 -9.65
CA LEU A 79 -15.33 15.38 -9.07
C LEU A 79 -14.63 16.20 -10.16
N ASP A 80 -14.06 15.56 -11.18
CA ASP A 80 -13.41 16.23 -12.31
C ASP A 80 -14.39 17.14 -13.08
N PHE A 81 -15.66 16.76 -13.17
CA PHE A 81 -16.69 17.64 -13.74
C PHE A 81 -16.94 18.86 -12.84
N LEU A 82 -17.03 18.67 -11.52
CA LEU A 82 -17.25 19.75 -10.57
C LEU A 82 -16.06 20.71 -10.48
N VAL A 83 -14.82 20.23 -10.59
CA VAL A 83 -13.60 21.06 -10.58
C VAL A 83 -13.63 22.12 -11.69
N LYS A 84 -14.20 21.79 -12.87
CA LYS A 84 -14.35 22.76 -13.97
C LYS A 84 -15.25 23.95 -13.61
N ILE A 85 -16.13 23.79 -12.63
CA ILE A 85 -17.05 24.82 -12.14
C ILE A 85 -16.52 25.45 -10.85
N PHE A 86 -15.90 24.65 -9.98
CA PHE A 86 -15.36 25.02 -8.68
C PHE A 86 -13.90 24.57 -8.55
N PRO A 87 -12.92 25.40 -8.99
CA PRO A 87 -11.50 25.03 -8.95
C PRO A 87 -10.98 24.66 -7.55
N SER A 88 -11.61 25.15 -6.49
CA SER A 88 -11.27 24.83 -5.10
C SER A 88 -11.45 23.34 -4.72
N MET A 89 -11.98 22.50 -5.61
CA MET A 89 -12.14 21.05 -5.40
C MET A 89 -11.03 20.21 -6.03
N GLU A 90 -10.00 20.83 -6.61
CA GLU A 90 -8.89 20.14 -7.30
C GLU A 90 -8.20 19.12 -6.38
N ASP A 91 -7.81 19.52 -5.17
CA ASP A 91 -7.18 18.65 -4.17
C ASP A 91 -8.03 17.40 -3.86
N VAL A 92 -9.36 17.54 -3.81
CA VAL A 92 -10.27 16.43 -3.52
C VAL A 92 -10.35 15.46 -4.72
N ALA A 93 -10.35 15.99 -5.94
CA ALA A 93 -10.33 15.17 -7.15
C ALA A 93 -9.00 14.42 -7.30
N GLU A 94 -7.88 15.08 -7.00
CA GLU A 94 -6.55 14.46 -6.96
C GLU A 94 -6.46 13.37 -5.88
N PHE A 95 -6.96 13.65 -4.68
CA PHE A 95 -7.05 12.66 -3.60
C PHE A 95 -7.82 11.41 -4.04
N GLY A 96 -8.94 11.57 -4.76
CA GLY A 96 -9.69 10.45 -5.34
C GLY A 96 -8.87 9.62 -6.33
N LYS A 97 -8.08 10.27 -7.19
CA LYS A 97 -7.19 9.60 -8.15
C LYS A 97 -6.07 8.84 -7.45
N ILE A 98 -5.51 9.40 -6.38
CA ILE A 98 -4.52 8.72 -5.53
C ILE A 98 -5.14 7.47 -4.88
N GLY A 99 -6.33 7.59 -4.29
CA GLY A 99 -7.02 6.44 -3.71
C GLY A 99 -7.31 5.33 -4.72
N ARG A 100 -7.68 5.70 -5.95
CA ARG A 100 -7.81 4.72 -7.04
C ARG A 100 -6.48 4.03 -7.35
N TYR A 101 -5.40 4.80 -7.46
CA TYR A 101 -4.07 4.28 -7.75
C TYR A 101 -3.68 3.20 -6.73
N TYR A 102 -3.80 3.47 -5.43
CA TYR A 102 -3.51 2.48 -4.38
C TYR A 102 -4.43 1.25 -4.41
N ALA A 103 -5.67 1.40 -4.89
CA ALA A 103 -6.63 0.29 -4.98
C ALA A 103 -6.41 -0.62 -6.21
N ALA A 104 -5.66 -0.17 -7.22
CA ALA A 104 -5.52 -0.87 -8.50
C ALA A 104 -4.07 -1.18 -8.91
N GLU A 105 -3.10 -0.37 -8.47
CA GLU A 105 -1.71 -0.47 -8.90
C GLU A 105 -0.84 -1.10 -7.80
N SER A 106 0.09 -1.97 -8.19
CA SER A 106 0.96 -2.65 -7.23
C SER A 106 2.14 -1.76 -6.84
N MET A 107 2.52 -1.80 -5.56
CA MET A 107 3.68 -1.08 -5.04
C MET A 107 4.91 -1.97 -5.12
N LEU A 108 5.28 -2.33 -6.34
CA LEU A 108 6.37 -3.24 -6.69
C LEU A 108 7.16 -2.65 -7.87
N VAL A 109 8.35 -3.20 -8.13
CA VAL A 109 9.14 -2.85 -9.33
C VAL A 109 8.29 -3.09 -10.57
N TYR A 110 8.19 -2.07 -11.42
CA TYR A 110 7.46 -2.14 -12.67
C TYR A 110 8.42 -2.34 -13.84
N ASP A 111 8.19 -3.40 -14.62
CA ASP A 111 8.89 -3.66 -15.87
C ASP A 111 8.16 -2.95 -17.02
N PRO A 112 8.75 -1.91 -17.64
CA PRO A 112 8.12 -1.17 -18.72
C PRO A 112 8.06 -1.95 -20.04
N GLU A 113 8.91 -2.96 -20.24
CA GLU A 113 8.92 -3.79 -21.44
C GLU A 113 7.76 -4.77 -21.41
N THR A 114 7.59 -5.49 -20.29
CA THR A 114 6.49 -6.44 -20.13
C THR A 114 5.19 -5.79 -19.67
N LYS A 115 5.24 -4.56 -19.16
CA LYS A 115 4.12 -3.83 -18.53
C LYS A 115 3.53 -4.57 -17.33
N GLU A 116 4.41 -5.14 -16.52
CA GLU A 116 4.02 -5.94 -15.36
C GLU A 116 4.81 -5.55 -14.13
N TYR A 117 4.19 -5.71 -12.97
CA TYR A 117 4.87 -5.58 -11.69
C TYR A 117 5.61 -6.88 -11.34
N LYS A 118 6.86 -6.77 -10.90
CA LYS A 118 7.77 -7.89 -10.59
C LYS A 118 8.04 -7.94 -9.08
N ALA A 119 7.37 -8.86 -8.38
CA ALA A 119 7.52 -9.01 -6.94
C ALA A 119 8.93 -9.50 -6.54
N GLU A 120 9.51 -10.35 -7.38
CA GLU A 120 10.80 -11.01 -7.21
C GLU A 120 11.96 -10.03 -7.41
N GLU A 121 11.75 -9.01 -8.25
CA GLU A 121 12.73 -7.94 -8.49
C GLU A 121 12.60 -6.80 -7.48
N THR A 122 11.53 -6.78 -6.68
CA THR A 122 11.33 -5.77 -5.63
C THR A 122 12.19 -6.12 -4.41
N PRO A 123 13.24 -5.34 -4.10
CA PRO A 123 14.12 -5.64 -2.97
C PRO A 123 13.38 -5.63 -1.63
N SER A 124 13.87 -6.45 -0.69
CA SER A 124 13.41 -6.45 0.71
C SER A 124 14.49 -5.86 1.61
N TYR A 125 14.06 -5.15 2.65
CA TYR A 125 14.92 -4.70 3.74
C TYR A 125 14.26 -4.97 5.09
N GLY A 126 15.09 -5.21 6.10
CA GLY A 126 14.64 -5.42 7.47
C GLY A 126 14.15 -6.83 7.77
N GLU A 127 13.57 -6.99 8.96
CA GLU A 127 13.15 -8.27 9.51
C GLU A 127 11.69 -8.27 10.00
N ASP A 128 11.06 -7.10 10.12
CA ASP A 128 9.68 -6.99 10.61
C ASP A 128 8.66 -7.45 9.57
N THR A 129 7.97 -8.55 9.85
CA THR A 129 6.93 -9.07 8.96
C THR A 129 5.55 -8.47 9.27
N LEU A 130 4.69 -8.38 8.24
CA LEU A 130 3.29 -8.00 8.44
C LEU A 130 2.55 -8.95 9.41
N GLU A 131 2.89 -10.24 9.39
CA GLU A 131 2.25 -11.22 10.29
C GLU A 131 2.59 -10.92 11.75
N ASP A 132 3.84 -10.60 12.04
CA ASP A 132 4.30 -10.28 13.39
C ASP A 132 3.75 -8.93 13.85
N PHE A 133 3.65 -7.97 12.94
CA PHE A 133 2.93 -6.72 13.17
C PHE A 133 1.47 -6.99 13.60
N PHE A 134 0.72 -7.81 12.85
CA PHE A 134 -0.66 -8.13 13.19
C PHE A 134 -0.79 -8.90 14.51
N LYS A 135 0.11 -9.83 14.83
CA LYS A 135 0.13 -10.52 16.14
C LYS A 135 0.27 -9.51 17.28
N ARG A 136 1.28 -8.63 17.19
CA ARG A 136 1.52 -7.58 18.18
C ARG A 136 0.31 -6.67 18.35
N VAL A 137 -0.32 -6.25 17.25
CA VAL A 137 -1.53 -5.40 17.30
C VAL A 137 -2.70 -6.10 17.99
N LEU A 138 -2.87 -7.41 17.79
CA LEU A 138 -3.92 -8.17 18.47
C LEU A 138 -3.68 -8.34 19.97
N GLU A 139 -2.41 -8.39 20.40
CA GLU A 139 -2.01 -8.59 21.80
C GLU A 139 -1.91 -7.27 22.57
N GLU A 140 -1.30 -6.25 21.97
CA GLU A 140 -0.90 -4.99 22.62
C GLU A 140 -1.73 -3.79 22.16
N GLY A 141 -2.50 -3.94 21.07
CA GLY A 141 -3.23 -2.83 20.43
C GLY A 141 -2.36 -2.02 19.45
N MET A 142 -2.92 -0.92 18.94
CA MET A 142 -2.28 -0.04 17.94
C MET A 142 -1.43 1.08 18.57
N ALA A 143 -0.98 0.93 19.82
CA ALA A 143 -0.20 1.97 20.48
C ALA A 143 1.11 2.25 19.71
N GLY A 144 1.39 3.53 19.46
CA GLY A 144 2.57 3.97 18.69
C GLY A 144 2.40 3.92 17.16
N GLN A 145 1.20 3.63 16.65
CA GLN A 145 0.87 3.77 15.22
C GLN A 145 0.10 5.07 14.97
N GLU A 146 0.84 6.17 14.81
CA GLU A 146 0.26 7.50 14.54
C GLU A 146 0.24 7.77 13.03
N LEU A 147 -0.75 7.20 12.34
CA LEU A 147 -0.85 7.26 10.87
C LEU A 147 -1.20 8.66 10.32
N GLY A 148 -1.58 9.62 11.16
CA GLY A 148 -1.95 10.98 10.73
C GLY A 148 -3.00 10.97 9.60
N GLU A 149 -2.75 11.75 8.54
CA GLU A 149 -3.60 11.79 7.33
C GLU A 149 -3.55 10.50 6.51
N GLN A 150 -2.54 9.65 6.72
CA GLN A 150 -2.35 8.38 5.99
C GLN A 150 -3.28 7.26 6.50
N ILE A 151 -4.09 7.48 7.54
CA ILE A 151 -5.01 6.47 8.08
C ILE A 151 -6.05 5.96 7.07
N ILE A 152 -6.25 6.70 5.97
CA ILE A 152 -7.23 6.39 4.92
C ILE A 152 -6.64 5.43 3.87
N PHE A 153 -5.32 5.29 3.79
CA PHE A 153 -4.62 4.51 2.76
C PHE A 153 -4.11 3.16 3.28
#